data_AF-A0A7W6D1M8-F1
#
_entry.id   AF-A0A7W6D1M8-F1
#
_cell.length_a   1.000
_cell.length_b   1.000
_cell.length_c   1.000
_cell.angle_alpha   90.00
_cell.angle_beta   90.00
_cell.angle_gamma   90.00
#
_symmetry.space_group_name_H-M   'P 1'
#
loop_
_entity.id
_entity.type
_entity.pdbx_description
1 polymer ?
#
loop_
_entity_poly.entity_id
_entity_poly.type
_entity_poly.pdbx_seq_one_letter_code
_entity_poly.pdbx_strand_id
1 'polypeptide(L)' 'MPEITGLDLRRRLLAAGAPIPMALMTAYPTEAGRRQALDAGIFSYLTKPVSPGELAACVAASQGGPLR' A
#
# COMPACT_ATOMS: atom_id res chain seq x y z
N MET A 1 -14.02 -0.29 -0.24
CA MET A 1 -14.58 0.64 0.76
C MET A 1 -15.24 1.76 -0.02
N PRO A 2 -16.57 1.91 0.03
CA PRO A 2 -17.28 2.89 -0.79
C PRO A 2 -17.09 4.35 -0.33
N GLU A 3 -16.70 4.58 0.93
CA GLU A 3 -16.63 5.93 1.50
C GLU A 3 -15.21 6.53 1.59
N ILE A 4 -14.19 5.69 1.67
CA ILE A 4 -12.79 6.12 1.74
C ILE A 4 -11.94 5.30 0.78
N THR A 5 -11.03 5.96 0.06
CA THR A 5 -10.05 5.27 -0.78
C THR A 5 -8.89 4.77 0.07
N GLY A 6 -8.13 3.79 -0.44
CA GLY A 6 -6.91 3.31 0.24
C GLY A 6 -5.87 4.43 0.44
N LEU A 7 -5.85 5.41 -0.47
CA LEU A 7 -4.97 6.58 -0.36
C LEU A 7 -5.45 7.57 0.71
N ASP A 8 -6.76 7.75 0.88
CA ASP A 8 -7.31 8.54 1.99
C ASP A 8 -6.95 7.92 3.33
N LEU A 9 -7.01 6.59 3.43
CA LEU A 9 -6.59 5.87 4.63
C LEU A 9 -5.10 6.10 4.92
N ARG A 10 -4.22 5.99 3.91
CA ARG A 10 -2.79 6.27 4.06
C ARG A 10 -2.53 7.68 4.60
N ARG A 11 -3.20 8.69 4.02
CA ARG A 11 -3.07 10.08 4.46
C ARG A 11 -3.52 10.27 5.91
N ARG A 12 -4.63 9.62 6.31
CA ARG A 12 -5.12 9.67 7.70
C ARG A 12 -4.17 9.01 8.68
N LEU A 13 -3.57 7.87 8.33
CA LEU A 13 -2.61 7.18 9.20
C LEU A 13 -1.32 7.99 9.40
N LEU A 14 -0.81 8.63 8.33
CA LEU A 14 0.32 9.54 8.43
C LEU A 14 0.01 10.74 9.32
N ALA A 15 -1.15 11.37 9.14
CA ALA A 15 -1.59 12.49 9.98
C ALA A 15 -1.79 12.08 11.46
N ALA A 16 -2.14 10.82 11.72
CA ALA A 16 -2.27 10.26 13.05
C ALA A 16 -0.92 9.83 13.69
N GLY A 17 0.21 10.03 13.00
CA GLY A 17 1.53 9.62 13.51
C GLY A 17 1.72 8.10 13.56
N ALA A 18 0.96 7.34 12.76
CA ALA A 18 1.04 5.88 12.67
C ALA A 18 1.68 5.48 11.33
N PRO A 19 3.02 5.42 11.23
CA PRO A 19 3.74 5.10 9.99
C PRO A 19 3.73 3.60 9.69
N ILE A 20 2.57 2.96 9.75
CA ILE A 20 2.43 1.54 9.42
C ILE A 20 2.66 1.32 7.91
N PRO A 21 3.47 0.31 7.52
CA PRO A 21 3.62 -0.08 6.13
C PRO A 21 2.27 -0.45 5.53
N MET A 22 1.93 0.14 4.38
CA MET A 22 0.67 -0.15 3.70
C MET A 22 0.95 -0.70 2.31
N ALA A 23 0.33 -1.84 1.99
CA ALA A 23 0.28 -2.37 0.64
C ALA A 23 -1.09 -2.10 0.03
N LEU A 24 -1.13 -1.53 -1.18
CA LEU A 24 -2.36 -1.28 -1.93
C LEU A 24 -2.57 -2.41 -2.94
N MET A 25 -3.72 -3.08 -2.92
CA MET A 25 -4.05 -4.16 -3.84
C MET A 25 -5.23 -3.79 -4.75
N THR A 26 -5.03 -3.79 -6.07
CA THR A 26 -6.07 -3.40 -7.06
C THR A 26 -6.38 -4.50 -8.07
N ALA A 27 -7.63 -4.58 -8.54
CA ALA A 27 -8.01 -5.43 -9.68
C ALA A 27 -7.76 -4.78 -11.05
N TYR A 28 -7.62 -3.45 -11.07
CA TYR A 28 -7.41 -2.66 -12.27
C TYR A 28 -6.21 -1.74 -12.04
N PRO A 29 -4.98 -2.21 -12.32
CA PRO A 29 -3.80 -1.36 -12.24
C PRO A 29 -3.86 -0.31 -13.34
N THR A 30 -3.54 0.93 -12.98
CA THR A 30 -3.26 1.99 -13.93
C THR A 30 -1.93 2.62 -13.56
N GLU A 31 -1.20 3.11 -14.56
CA GLU A 31 0.09 3.78 -14.32
C GLU A 31 -0.08 5.00 -13.42
N ALA A 32 -1.16 5.77 -13.65
CA ALA A 32 -1.53 6.90 -12.79
C ALA A 32 -1.80 6.47 -11.33
N GLY A 33 -2.56 5.39 -11.13
CA GLY A 33 -2.86 4.87 -9.80
C GLY A 33 -1.61 4.31 -9.08
N ARG A 34 -0.70 3.68 -9.83
CA ARG A 34 0.59 3.23 -9.30
C ARG A 34 1.45 4.41 -8.86
N ARG A 35 1.58 5.43 -9.71
CA ARG A 35 2.32 6.67 -9.41
C ARG A 35 1.78 7.33 -8.15
N GLN A 36 0.45 7.52 -8.08
CA GLN A 36 -0.22 8.14 -6.94
C GLN A 36 -0.02 7.36 -5.63
N ALA A 37 0.02 6.02 -5.69
CA ALA A 37 0.30 5.20 -4.52
C ALA A 37 1.74 5.38 -4.03
N LEU A 38 2.72 5.37 -4.93
CA LEU A 38 4.13 5.60 -4.59
C LEU A 38 4.35 7.00 -4.02
N ASP A 39 3.74 8.02 -4.63
CA ASP A 39 3.82 9.41 -4.14
C ASP A 39 3.18 9.59 -2.75
N ALA A 40 2.18 8.77 -2.41
CA ALA A 40 1.57 8.72 -1.07
C ALA A 40 2.40 7.93 -0.03
N GLY A 41 3.55 7.40 -0.43
CA GLY A 41 4.42 6.57 0.42
C GLY A 41 3.82 5.20 0.73
N ILE A 42 2.99 4.65 -0.16
CA ILE A 42 2.56 3.26 -0.06
C ILE A 42 3.79 2.35 -0.21
N PHE A 43 3.92 1.37 0.67
CA PHE A 43 5.05 0.45 0.72
C PHE A 43 5.08 -0.48 -0.49
N SER A 44 3.92 -0.98 -0.91
CA SER A 44 3.82 -1.92 -2.03
C SER A 44 2.52 -1.76 -2.80
N TYR A 45 2.57 -1.96 -4.11
CA TYR A 45 1.41 -1.92 -5.00
C TYR A 45 1.24 -3.29 -5.66
N LEU A 46 0.16 -3.99 -5.31
CA LEU A 46 -0.13 -5.35 -5.71
C LEU A 46 -1.32 -5.39 -6.67
N THR A 47 -1.30 -6.32 -7.62
CA THR A 47 -2.39 -6.54 -8.58
C THR A 47 -3.13 -7.83 -8.26
N LYS A 48 -4.45 -7.84 -8.41
CA LYS A 48 -5.25 -9.05 -8.27
C LYS A 48 -5.29 -9.83 -9.59
N PRO A 49 -5.30 -11.18 -9.52
CA PRO A 49 -5.06 -11.98 -8.32
C PRO A 49 -3.59 -11.88 -7.88
N VAL A 50 -3.36 -11.72 -6.58
CA VAL A 50 -2.00 -11.76 -6.02
C VAL A 50 -1.68 -13.19 -5.64
N SER A 51 -0.48 -13.67 -5.97
CA SER A 51 -0.05 -15.00 -5.55
C SER A 51 0.28 -15.02 -4.04
N PRO A 52 0.12 -16.17 -3.36
CA PRO A 52 0.53 -16.30 -1.96
C PRO A 52 2.02 -15.96 -1.74
N GLY A 53 2.89 -16.27 -2.69
CA GLY A 53 4.32 -15.96 -2.63
C GLY A 53 4.60 -14.46 -2.68
N GLU A 54 3.94 -13.72 -3.58
CA GLU A 54 4.05 -12.26 -3.66
C GLU A 54 3.52 -11.58 -2.39
N LEU A 55 2.40 -12.07 -1.86
CA LEU A 55 1.84 -11.54 -0.61
C LEU A 55 2.77 -11.82 0.58
N ALA A 56 3.30 -13.04 0.69
CA ALA A 56 4.25 -13.41 1.75
C ALA A 56 5.54 -12.58 1.66
N ALA A 57 6.08 -12.38 0.45
CA ALA A 57 7.25 -11.54 0.24
C ALA A 57 6.98 -10.07 0.62
N CYS A 58 5.81 -9.54 0.26
CA CYS A 58 5.39 -8.19 0.65
C CYS A 58 5.32 -8.04 2.17
N VAL A 59 4.73 -9.01 2.87
CA VAL A 59 4.64 -9.00 4.33
C VAL A 59 6.03 -9.12 4.95
N ALA A 60 6.86 -10.06 4.49
CA ALA A 60 8.22 -10.23 4.99
C ALA A 60 9.06 -8.94 4.83
N ALA A 61 8.97 -8.29 3.67
CA ALA A 61 9.67 -7.03 3.40
C ALA A 61 9.19 -5.88 4.32
N SER A 62 7.93 -5.91 4.78
CA SER A 62 7.39 -4.90 5.70
C SER A 62 7.86 -5.05 7.15
N GLN A 63 8.42 -6.21 7.53
CA GLN A 63 8.90 -6.49 8.89
C GLN A 63 10.35 -6.02 9.14
N GLY A 64 11.04 -5.52 8.11
CA GLY A 64 12.47 -5.15 8.16
C GLY A 64 12.85 -3.83 8.82
N GLY A 65 11.95 -3.19 9.57
CA GLY A 65 12.21 -1.96 10.33
C GLY A 65 11.49 -0.72 9.77
N PRO A 66 11.36 0.36 10.58
CA PRO A 66 10.57 1.53 10.23
C PRO A 66 11.12 2.14 8.93
N LEU A 67 10.21 2.45 8.01
CA LEU A 67 10.48 3.29 6.85
C LEU A 67 11.04 4.61 7.39
N ARG A 68 12.37 4.76 7.35
CA ARG A 68 13.09 5.97 7.73
C ARG A 68 12.85 7.07 6.71
#